data_AF-A0A0S8EQ96-F1
#
_entry.id   AF-A0A0S8EQ96-F1
#
_cell.length_a   1.000
_cell.length_b   1.000
_cell.length_c   1.000
_cell.angle_alpha   90.00
_cell.angle_beta   90.00
_cell.angle_gamma   90.00
#
_symmetry.space_group_name_H-M   'P 1'
#
loop_
_entity.id
_entity.type
_entity.pdbx_description
1 polymer ?
#
loop_
_entity_poly.entity_id
_entity_poly.type
_entity_poly.pdbx_seq_one_letter_code
_entity_poly.pdbx_strand_id
1 'polypeptide(L)'
;MALAIVMFFLGASGVAALAATPRPETQSLAEYLAQLSRLTDEQLRERLDHERKRYQDTYETCLTEIVRRGGKQWEAFLEARLKQIQSRWSKVPATKEEENDLGRLENLQVLTALRRVQKQRDPLALTLAQASELKSTWPELPVLKVTLANVDEGKCPIRIFVGDFAFHPTQWSRWRINVRMSGGALAPVRPYGPGSNGNFCRLSFGNSVEVPLEMARYVHPLEPGEHTFWIEYHDVLPLTDDRDNTGLIVFESKPALLKIMPRIIKEGAAGRQAVASLAALDEAAVVKIFRGNYAEGSYDFLPPDSPPGRLLRTGWPAVPTLVEALRAEDLVPRRRAWILALLYSITGLADPRRVQGVLPDCEDKWVQGHWARQNAGMGWSMGSGKGTRAGEIQVERQIKFAAQWLKWREQRCFVASNSAAAGAGPKAGADAPVGP
;
A
#
# COMPACT_ATOMS: atom_id res chain seq x y z
N MET A 1 7.51 60.70 45.64
CA MET A 1 6.63 59.52 45.72
C MET A 1 7.26 58.43 44.87
N ALA A 2 7.95 57.48 45.51
CA ALA A 2 8.65 56.38 44.85
C ALA A 2 7.73 55.16 44.79
N LEU A 3 7.58 54.61 43.59
CA LEU A 3 6.72 53.48 43.26
C LEU A 3 7.47 52.18 43.57
N ALA A 4 6.93 51.37 44.49
CA ALA A 4 7.49 50.06 44.84
C ALA A 4 7.09 49.01 43.81
N ILE A 5 8.09 48.43 43.13
CA ILE A 5 7.94 47.22 42.30
C ILE A 5 8.09 46.01 43.22
N VAL A 6 6.99 45.33 43.49
CA VAL A 6 6.97 44.03 44.18
C VAL A 6 7.28 42.96 43.15
N MET A 7 8.52 42.46 43.15
CA MET A 7 8.87 41.22 42.44
C MET A 7 8.37 40.01 43.22
N PHE A 8 7.38 39.31 42.66
CA PHE A 8 7.02 37.96 43.07
C PHE A 8 8.06 36.97 42.56
N PHE A 9 8.93 36.49 43.46
CA PHE A 9 9.73 35.28 43.24
C PHE A 9 8.85 34.05 43.47
N LEU A 10 8.27 33.50 42.41
CA LEU A 10 7.75 32.13 42.42
C LEU A 10 8.91 31.18 42.11
N GLY A 11 9.17 30.24 43.03
CA GLY A 11 10.29 29.31 43.00
C GLY A 11 10.34 28.44 41.74
N ALA A 12 11.42 28.60 40.98
CA ALA A 12 11.79 27.78 39.82
C ALA A 12 12.58 26.54 40.25
N SER A 13 12.11 25.81 41.27
CA SER A 13 12.80 24.63 41.81
C SER A 13 12.11 23.35 41.31
N GLY A 14 12.44 22.90 40.09
CA GLY A 14 11.99 21.57 39.63
C GLY A 14 12.11 21.27 38.13
N VAL A 15 12.07 22.29 37.26
CA VAL A 15 11.95 22.07 35.79
C VAL A 15 13.32 21.85 35.11
N ALA A 16 14.43 21.92 35.84
CA ALA A 16 15.79 22.02 35.26
C ALA A 16 16.44 20.69 34.81
N ALA A 17 15.75 19.54 34.85
CA ALA A 17 16.37 18.24 34.55
C ALA A 17 15.75 17.45 33.39
N LEU A 18 14.85 18.04 32.59
CA LEU A 18 14.59 17.54 31.23
C LEU A 18 15.63 18.15 30.29
N ALA A 19 16.90 17.80 30.52
CA ALA A 19 17.98 18.08 29.57
C ALA A 19 17.55 17.64 28.17
N ALA A 20 17.95 18.42 27.15
CA ALA A 20 17.60 18.18 25.75
C ALA A 20 17.90 16.73 25.38
N THR A 21 16.87 15.88 25.46
CA THR A 21 16.97 14.48 25.09
C THR A 21 17.28 14.48 23.61
N PRO A 22 18.36 13.80 23.17
CA PRO A 22 18.74 13.76 21.77
C PRO A 22 17.53 13.30 20.94
N ARG A 23 17.46 13.76 19.67
CA ARG A 23 16.35 13.40 18.80
C ARG A 23 16.22 11.86 18.76
N PRO A 24 14.99 11.33 18.73
CA PRO A 24 14.77 9.91 18.49
C PRO A 24 15.34 9.45 17.13
N GLU A 25 15.68 10.36 16.22
CA GLU A 25 16.39 10.06 14.95
C GLU A 25 17.69 9.28 15.16
N THR A 26 18.34 9.39 16.33
CA THR A 26 19.57 8.64 16.67
C THR A 26 19.36 7.51 17.67
N GLN A 27 18.19 7.41 18.31
CA GLN A 27 17.91 6.45 19.36
C GLN A 27 16.99 5.35 18.85
N SER A 28 17.29 4.09 19.12
CA SER A 28 16.39 3.00 18.74
C SER A 28 15.06 3.08 19.50
N LEU A 29 13.98 2.62 18.87
CA LEU A 29 12.65 2.56 19.50
C LEU A 29 12.68 1.75 20.81
N ALA A 30 13.45 0.67 20.86
CA ALA A 30 13.62 -0.17 22.04
C ALA A 30 14.27 0.59 23.21
N GLU A 31 15.30 1.39 22.95
CA GLU A 31 15.92 2.24 23.97
C GLU A 31 14.95 3.33 24.46
N TYR A 32 14.15 3.89 23.55
CA TYR A 32 13.16 4.91 23.92
C TYR A 32 12.09 4.33 24.85
N LEU A 33 11.55 3.15 24.51
CA LEU A 33 10.62 2.41 25.38
C LEU A 33 11.22 2.11 26.76
N ALA A 34 12.49 1.67 26.80
CA ALA A 34 13.19 1.39 28.05
C ALA A 34 13.44 2.66 28.89
N GLN A 35 13.57 3.83 28.27
CA GLN A 35 13.63 5.10 28.99
C GLN A 35 12.26 5.47 29.58
N LEU A 36 11.19 5.36 28.79
CA LEU A 36 9.83 5.65 29.26
C LEU A 36 9.44 4.76 30.45
N SER A 37 9.85 3.50 30.46
CA SER A 37 9.55 2.58 31.57
C SER A 37 10.24 2.95 32.89
N ARG A 38 11.28 3.80 32.85
CA ARG A 38 12.03 4.25 34.05
C ARG A 38 11.50 5.56 34.62
N LEU A 39 10.67 6.29 33.87
CA LEU A 39 10.09 7.55 34.32
C LEU A 39 9.11 7.32 35.48
N THR A 40 9.05 8.25 36.43
CA THR A 40 7.92 8.31 37.37
C THR A 40 6.64 8.68 36.63
N ASP A 41 5.48 8.48 37.26
CA ASP A 41 4.21 8.83 36.63
C ASP A 41 4.09 10.32 36.32
N GLU A 42 4.63 11.19 37.18
CA GLU A 42 4.65 12.62 36.93
C GLU A 42 5.58 12.97 35.75
N GLN A 43 6.79 12.39 35.71
CA GLN A 43 7.71 12.58 34.59
C GLN A 43 7.12 12.08 33.26
N LEU A 44 6.34 11.01 33.27
CA LEU A 44 5.68 10.49 32.08
C LEU A 44 4.56 11.43 31.59
N ARG A 45 3.82 12.10 32.50
CA ARG A 45 2.83 13.13 32.13
C ARG A 45 3.51 14.34 31.49
N GLU A 46 4.57 14.84 32.12
CA GLU A 46 5.37 15.95 31.57
C GLU A 46 5.93 15.59 30.19
N ARG A 47 6.44 14.37 30.04
CA ARG A 47 6.93 13.86 28.75
C ARG A 47 5.83 13.82 27.70
N LEU A 48 4.66 13.28 28.01
CA LEU A 48 3.51 13.23 27.10
C LEU A 48 3.13 14.64 26.59
N ASP A 49 3.04 15.62 27.49
CA ASP A 49 2.67 16.99 27.13
C ASP A 49 3.75 17.71 26.31
N HIS A 50 5.01 17.39 26.54
CA HIS A 50 6.15 17.86 25.74
C HIS A 50 6.13 17.28 24.33
N GLU A 51 5.97 15.95 24.21
CA GLU A 51 5.98 15.25 22.93
C GLU A 51 4.81 15.63 22.02
N ARG A 52 3.63 15.89 22.58
CA ARG A 52 2.45 16.40 21.83
C ARG A 52 2.81 17.54 20.87
N LYS A 53 3.66 18.48 21.32
CA LYS A 53 3.99 19.69 20.54
C LYS A 53 5.01 19.42 19.43
N ARG A 54 5.76 18.32 19.52
CA ARG A 54 6.92 18.06 18.66
C ARG A 54 6.65 16.92 17.70
N TYR A 55 6.45 15.70 18.22
CA TYR A 55 6.49 14.48 17.45
C TYR A 55 5.31 13.58 17.81
N GLN A 56 4.56 13.15 16.80
CA GLN A 56 3.34 12.36 17.01
C GLN A 56 3.65 10.91 17.41
N ASP A 57 4.72 10.33 16.89
CA ASP A 57 5.13 8.95 17.20
C ASP A 57 5.54 8.80 18.66
N THR A 58 6.43 9.65 19.15
CA THR A 58 6.86 9.62 20.56
C THR A 58 5.70 9.92 21.53
N TYR A 59 4.73 10.73 21.13
CA TYR A 59 3.51 10.99 21.89
C TYR A 59 2.69 9.70 22.09
N GLU A 60 2.47 8.93 21.02
CA GLU A 60 1.72 7.67 21.10
C GLU A 60 2.47 6.59 21.89
N THR A 61 3.80 6.55 21.79
CA THR A 61 4.61 5.66 22.62
C THR A 61 4.42 5.95 24.12
N CYS A 62 4.27 7.23 24.50
CA CYS A 62 3.95 7.61 25.88
C CYS A 62 2.55 7.12 26.28
N LEU A 63 1.55 7.25 25.40
CA LEU A 63 0.19 6.72 25.65
C LEU A 63 0.21 5.20 25.83
N THR A 64 0.97 4.46 25.03
CA THR A 64 1.11 3.01 25.16
C THR A 64 1.76 2.63 26.49
N GLU A 65 2.78 3.36 26.94
CA GLU A 65 3.37 3.17 28.27
C GLU A 65 2.37 3.46 29.40
N ILE A 66 1.54 4.50 29.27
CA ILE A 66 0.44 4.78 30.21
C ILE A 66 -0.55 3.61 30.27
N VAL A 67 -0.95 3.06 29.11
CA VAL A 67 -1.83 1.89 29.04
C VAL A 67 -1.21 0.68 29.75
N ARG A 68 0.09 0.46 29.55
CA ARG A 68 0.85 -0.64 30.18
C ARG A 68 0.84 -0.53 31.70
N ARG A 69 1.05 0.69 32.25
CA ARG A 69 1.02 0.95 33.70
C ARG A 69 -0.39 0.80 34.27
N GLY A 70 -1.40 1.37 33.59
CA GLY A 70 -2.80 1.32 33.98
C GLY A 70 -3.08 1.87 35.38
N GLY A 71 -4.30 1.68 35.89
CA GLY A 71 -4.70 2.12 37.22
C GLY A 71 -5.47 3.44 37.25
N LYS A 72 -6.11 3.71 38.40
CA LYS A 72 -7.13 4.77 38.55
C LYS A 72 -6.60 6.18 38.31
N GLN A 73 -5.34 6.44 38.65
CA GLN A 73 -4.72 7.74 38.40
C GLN A 73 -4.52 8.04 36.91
N TRP A 74 -4.21 7.02 36.11
CA TRP A 74 -4.07 7.14 34.67
C TRP A 74 -5.43 7.22 33.98
N GLU A 75 -6.42 6.46 34.46
CA GLU A 75 -7.81 6.58 34.03
C GLU A 75 -8.32 8.03 34.21
N ALA A 76 -8.20 8.59 35.42
CA ALA A 76 -8.64 9.96 35.72
C ALA A 76 -7.88 11.01 34.89
N PHE A 77 -6.58 10.83 34.69
CA PHE A 77 -5.76 11.71 33.86
C PHE A 77 -6.24 11.71 32.39
N LEU A 78 -6.45 10.53 31.80
CA LEU A 78 -6.90 10.38 30.42
C LEU A 78 -8.33 10.89 30.23
N GLU A 79 -9.23 10.69 31.20
CA GLU A 79 -10.58 11.28 31.20
C GLU A 79 -10.55 12.81 31.20
N ALA A 80 -9.73 13.41 32.07
CA ALA A 80 -9.57 14.86 32.12
C ALA A 80 -9.02 15.41 30.80
N ARG A 81 -8.04 14.70 30.21
CA ARG A 81 -7.47 15.05 28.91
C ARG A 81 -8.50 14.94 27.79
N LEU A 82 -9.29 13.87 27.76
CA LEU A 82 -10.35 13.68 26.78
C LEU A 82 -11.41 14.79 26.87
N LYS A 83 -11.85 15.16 28.08
CA LYS A 83 -12.76 16.29 28.32
C LYS A 83 -12.17 17.61 27.80
N GLN A 84 -10.87 17.84 28.02
CA GLN A 84 -10.18 19.01 27.48
C GLN A 84 -10.24 19.04 25.94
N ILE A 85 -9.97 17.91 25.28
CA ILE A 85 -10.04 17.79 23.82
C ILE A 85 -11.48 18.03 23.32
N GLN A 86 -12.47 17.40 23.94
CA GLN A 86 -13.90 17.55 23.59
C GLN A 86 -14.40 18.99 23.76
N SER A 87 -13.98 19.68 24.83
CA SER A 87 -14.36 21.08 25.05
C SER A 87 -13.83 22.01 23.95
N ARG A 88 -12.63 21.73 23.42
CA ARG A 88 -12.08 22.47 22.27
C ARG A 88 -12.90 22.18 21.01
N TRP A 89 -13.24 20.92 20.75
CA TRP A 89 -14.06 20.54 19.59
C TRP A 89 -15.43 21.22 19.55
N SER A 90 -16.08 21.36 20.71
CA SER A 90 -17.41 21.98 20.78
C SER A 90 -17.43 23.46 20.36
N LYS A 91 -16.27 24.14 20.37
CA LYS A 91 -16.14 25.55 20.05
C LYS A 91 -15.84 25.82 18.58
N VAL A 92 -15.52 24.78 17.82
CA VAL A 92 -15.05 24.89 16.45
C VAL A 92 -16.25 24.74 15.52
N PRO A 93 -16.61 25.77 14.75
CA PRO A 93 -17.66 25.63 13.75
C PRO A 93 -17.25 24.58 12.71
N ALA A 94 -18.21 23.84 12.16
CA ALA A 94 -17.97 22.77 11.19
C ALA A 94 -17.45 23.26 9.81
N THR A 95 -16.92 24.47 9.72
CA THR A 95 -16.41 25.11 8.50
C THR A 95 -14.96 24.72 8.23
N LYS A 96 -14.65 24.41 6.97
CA LYS A 96 -13.43 23.73 6.48
C LYS A 96 -12.07 24.39 6.78
N GLU A 97 -12.01 25.68 7.10
CA GLU A 97 -10.74 26.42 7.10
C GLU A 97 -9.99 26.37 8.45
N GLU A 98 -10.70 26.31 9.59
CA GLU A 98 -10.06 26.11 10.91
C GLU A 98 -9.80 24.62 11.23
N GLU A 99 -10.39 23.70 10.44
CA GLU A 99 -10.19 22.24 10.56
C GLU A 99 -8.74 21.78 10.34
N ASN A 100 -7.94 22.60 9.63
CA ASN A 100 -6.52 22.35 9.35
C ASN A 100 -5.61 22.84 10.49
N ASP A 101 -5.94 23.96 11.15
CA ASP A 101 -5.12 24.58 12.20
C ASP A 101 -5.37 24.00 13.61
N LEU A 102 -6.50 23.31 13.81
CA LEU A 102 -6.77 22.52 15.02
C LEU A 102 -5.98 21.21 15.11
N GLY A 103 -4.90 21.11 14.32
CA GLY A 103 -3.68 20.37 14.59
C GLY A 103 -3.84 19.05 15.38
N ARG A 104 -3.69 17.94 14.66
CA ARG A 104 -3.32 16.64 15.26
C ARG A 104 -4.25 16.20 16.39
N LEU A 105 -5.54 16.03 16.10
CA LEU A 105 -6.52 15.71 17.13
C LEU A 105 -6.35 14.29 17.65
N GLU A 106 -5.59 14.20 18.74
CA GLU A 106 -5.30 13.04 19.60
C GLU A 106 -6.54 12.35 20.19
N ASN A 107 -7.76 12.76 19.80
CA ASN A 107 -9.00 12.28 20.41
C ASN A 107 -9.05 10.75 20.34
N LEU A 108 -8.84 10.18 19.16
CA LEU A 108 -8.95 8.74 18.98
C LEU A 108 -7.86 7.99 19.76
N GLN A 109 -6.62 8.46 19.75
CA GLN A 109 -5.52 7.86 20.51
C GLN A 109 -5.76 7.92 22.02
N VAL A 110 -6.13 9.08 22.55
CA VAL A 110 -6.40 9.29 23.99
C VAL A 110 -7.61 8.48 24.42
N LEU A 111 -8.69 8.46 23.62
CA LEU A 111 -9.87 7.64 23.89
C LEU A 111 -9.52 6.16 23.88
N THR A 112 -8.73 5.70 22.91
CA THR A 112 -8.27 4.30 22.84
C THR A 112 -7.41 3.94 24.03
N ALA A 113 -6.47 4.80 24.42
CA ALA A 113 -5.66 4.61 25.63
C ALA A 113 -6.54 4.53 26.88
N LEU A 114 -7.53 5.41 27.02
CA LEU A 114 -8.49 5.39 28.12
C LEU A 114 -9.25 4.07 28.17
N ARG A 115 -9.81 3.60 27.04
CA ARG A 115 -10.54 2.33 26.97
C ARG A 115 -9.67 1.14 27.35
N ARG A 116 -8.42 1.08 26.87
CA ARG A 116 -7.49 0.01 27.22
C ARG A 116 -7.10 0.02 28.70
N VAL A 117 -6.94 1.18 29.34
CA VAL A 117 -6.76 1.30 30.80
C VAL A 117 -7.99 0.78 31.54
N GLN A 118 -9.19 1.10 31.04
CA GLN A 118 -10.48 0.63 31.57
C GLN A 118 -10.79 -0.85 31.26
N LYS A 119 -9.92 -1.54 30.52
CA LYS A 119 -10.13 -2.91 30.01
C LYS A 119 -11.40 -3.04 29.15
N GLN A 120 -11.78 -1.95 28.48
CA GLN A 120 -12.87 -1.90 27.52
C GLN A 120 -12.34 -2.07 26.09
N ARG A 121 -13.25 -2.34 25.15
CA ARG A 121 -12.93 -2.45 23.72
C ARG A 121 -12.45 -1.11 23.15
N ASP A 122 -11.55 -1.17 22.18
CA ASP A 122 -11.13 0.00 21.41
C ASP A 122 -12.35 0.69 20.73
N PRO A 123 -12.38 2.03 20.68
CA PRO A 123 -13.53 2.80 20.21
C PRO A 123 -13.75 2.73 18.69
N LEU A 124 -12.71 2.39 17.91
CA LEU A 124 -12.79 2.25 16.45
C LEU A 124 -12.66 0.78 16.07
N ALA A 125 -13.68 0.25 15.39
CA ALA A 125 -13.64 -1.07 14.78
C ALA A 125 -13.30 -0.97 13.30
N LEU A 126 -12.33 -1.78 12.86
CA LEU A 126 -11.97 -1.95 11.47
C LEU A 126 -12.45 -3.32 10.99
N THR A 127 -13.33 -3.33 9.98
CA THR A 127 -13.96 -4.57 9.48
C THR A 127 -13.90 -4.66 7.97
N LEU A 128 -13.78 -5.89 7.46
CA LEU A 128 -13.88 -6.18 6.03
C LEU A 128 -15.35 -6.50 5.72
N ALA A 129 -15.97 -5.75 4.81
CA ALA A 129 -17.36 -5.99 4.42
C ALA A 129 -17.53 -7.22 3.52
N GLN A 130 -16.43 -7.70 2.92
CA GLN A 130 -16.45 -8.83 2.00
C GLN A 130 -16.40 -10.18 2.72
N ALA A 131 -16.66 -11.26 1.99
CA ALA A 131 -16.58 -12.63 2.50
C ALA A 131 -15.20 -12.94 3.12
N SER A 132 -15.16 -13.88 4.05
CA SER A 132 -13.92 -14.33 4.71
C SER A 132 -12.90 -14.95 3.73
N GLU A 133 -13.35 -15.35 2.55
CA GLU A 133 -12.51 -15.82 1.44
C GLU A 133 -12.68 -14.92 0.22
N LEU A 134 -11.57 -14.33 -0.23
CA LEU A 134 -11.48 -13.59 -1.48
C LEU A 134 -10.76 -14.42 -2.53
N LYS A 135 -11.20 -14.31 -3.79
CA LYS A 135 -10.55 -14.95 -4.93
C LYS A 135 -10.11 -13.88 -5.91
N SER A 136 -8.88 -13.99 -6.41
CA SER A 136 -8.35 -13.15 -7.48
C SER A 136 -7.56 -14.00 -8.47
N THR A 137 -7.28 -13.45 -9.64
CA THR A 137 -6.46 -14.10 -10.67
C THR A 137 -5.17 -13.30 -10.86
N TRP A 138 -4.02 -13.97 -10.82
CA TRP A 138 -2.74 -13.31 -11.00
C TRP A 138 -2.69 -12.46 -12.30
N PRO A 139 -2.06 -11.28 -12.31
CA PRO A 139 -1.41 -10.58 -11.18
C PRO A 139 -2.36 -9.65 -10.42
N GLU A 140 -3.67 -9.73 -10.67
CA GLU A 140 -4.65 -8.81 -10.11
C GLU A 140 -4.83 -9.09 -8.60
N LEU A 141 -5.04 -8.02 -7.84
CA LEU A 141 -5.40 -8.08 -6.43
C LEU A 141 -6.75 -7.38 -6.23
N PRO A 142 -7.57 -7.86 -5.27
CA PRO A 142 -8.92 -7.34 -5.11
C PRO A 142 -8.95 -5.90 -4.61
N VAL A 143 -10.06 -5.22 -4.85
CA VAL A 143 -10.42 -3.99 -4.14
C VAL A 143 -11.19 -4.38 -2.89
N LEU A 144 -10.63 -4.05 -1.73
CA LEU A 144 -11.18 -4.37 -0.42
C LEU A 144 -12.19 -3.27 -0.03
N LYS A 145 -13.32 -3.68 0.52
CA LYS A 145 -14.29 -2.75 1.14
C LYS A 145 -14.11 -2.79 2.64
N VAL A 146 -13.44 -1.78 3.18
CA VAL A 146 -13.13 -1.67 4.62
C VAL A 146 -14.14 -0.73 5.26
N THR A 147 -14.67 -1.12 6.42
CA THR A 147 -15.56 -0.27 7.21
C THR A 147 -14.87 0.13 8.50
N LEU A 148 -14.79 1.44 8.72
CA LEU A 148 -14.38 2.07 9.98
C LEU A 148 -15.64 2.47 10.74
N ALA A 149 -15.86 1.90 11.93
CA ALA A 149 -17.07 2.12 12.73
C ALA A 149 -16.74 2.58 14.15
N ASN A 150 -17.45 3.61 14.64
CA ASN A 150 -17.36 4.00 16.03
C ASN A 150 -18.20 3.05 16.89
N VAL A 151 -17.53 2.23 17.68
CA VAL A 151 -18.12 1.23 18.58
C VAL A 151 -17.90 1.58 20.06
N ASP A 152 -17.53 2.83 20.35
CA ASP A 152 -17.26 3.29 21.72
C ASP A 152 -18.48 3.14 22.64
N GLU A 153 -18.41 2.28 23.65
CA GLU A 153 -19.52 2.05 24.58
C GLU A 153 -19.90 3.30 25.39
N GLY A 154 -18.95 4.21 25.63
CA GLY A 154 -19.20 5.52 26.24
C GLY A 154 -19.73 6.57 25.26
N LYS A 155 -20.04 6.17 24.02
CA LYS A 155 -20.68 6.97 22.98
C LYS A 155 -19.92 8.26 22.63
N CYS A 156 -18.62 8.29 22.85
CA CYS A 156 -17.78 9.42 22.49
C CYS A 156 -17.70 9.53 20.96
N PRO A 157 -18.01 10.69 20.36
CA PRO A 157 -17.77 10.89 18.94
C PRO A 157 -16.25 10.89 18.67
N ILE A 158 -15.86 10.23 17.59
CA ILE A 158 -14.48 10.19 17.12
C ILE A 158 -14.35 10.96 15.81
N ARG A 159 -13.15 11.44 15.51
CA ARG A 159 -12.78 12.00 14.22
C ARG A 159 -11.71 11.09 13.66
N ILE A 160 -11.85 10.72 12.40
CA ILE A 160 -10.91 9.85 11.71
C ILE A 160 -10.48 10.47 10.38
N PHE A 161 -9.27 10.17 9.94
CA PHE A 161 -8.78 10.51 8.61
C PHE A 161 -9.23 9.47 7.59
N VAL A 162 -10.14 9.85 6.71
CA VAL A 162 -10.59 8.96 5.63
C VAL A 162 -9.85 9.21 4.32
N GLY A 163 -9.31 10.41 4.10
CA GLY A 163 -8.74 10.77 2.80
C GLY A 163 -9.80 11.11 1.73
N ASP A 164 -9.33 11.56 0.57
CA ASP A 164 -10.04 11.66 -0.71
C ASP A 164 -9.52 10.59 -1.70
N PHE A 165 -10.16 9.42 -1.67
CA PHE A 165 -9.78 8.25 -2.46
C PHE A 165 -9.80 8.47 -3.98
N ALA A 166 -10.44 9.54 -4.47
CA ALA A 166 -10.62 9.76 -5.89
C ALA A 166 -9.37 10.33 -6.57
N PHE A 167 -8.53 11.11 -5.88
CA PHE A 167 -7.53 11.94 -6.57
C PHE A 167 -6.08 11.90 -6.04
N HIS A 168 -5.79 11.36 -4.85
CA HIS A 168 -4.45 11.53 -4.26
C HIS A 168 -3.77 10.25 -3.72
N PRO A 169 -2.60 9.86 -4.29
CA PRO A 169 -1.77 8.74 -3.82
C PRO A 169 -1.26 8.86 -2.39
N THR A 170 -1.19 10.08 -1.91
CA THR A 170 -0.58 10.48 -0.64
C THR A 170 -1.36 10.03 0.59
N GLN A 171 -2.60 9.60 0.42
CA GLN A 171 -3.52 9.21 1.51
C GLN A 171 -3.42 7.75 1.91
N TRP A 172 -2.77 6.96 1.06
CA TRP A 172 -2.61 5.54 1.30
C TRP A 172 -1.57 5.28 2.40
N SER A 173 -0.81 6.31 2.78
CA SER A 173 0.24 6.19 3.77
C SER A 173 -0.26 5.72 5.14
N ARG A 174 -1.50 5.98 5.53
CA ARG A 174 -2.08 5.61 6.86
C ARG A 174 -2.62 4.18 6.95
N TRP A 175 -2.59 3.45 5.85
CA TRP A 175 -3.08 2.09 5.75
C TRP A 175 -1.91 1.17 5.44
N ARG A 176 -1.93 -0.02 6.04
CA ARG A 176 -1.00 -1.10 5.70
C ARG A 176 -1.80 -2.38 5.51
N ILE A 177 -1.50 -3.10 4.42
CA ILE A 177 -2.08 -4.42 4.18
C ILE A 177 -0.94 -5.42 4.35
N ASN A 178 -1.00 -6.15 5.46
CA ASN A 178 -0.06 -7.22 5.72
C ASN A 178 -0.56 -8.50 5.09
N VAL A 179 0.30 -9.18 4.35
CA VAL A 179 -0.02 -10.45 3.70
C VAL A 179 1.00 -11.48 4.14
N ARG A 180 0.52 -12.53 4.79
CA ARG A 180 1.27 -13.75 5.04
C ARG A 180 1.10 -14.69 3.85
N MET A 181 2.19 -14.95 3.16
CA MET A 181 2.23 -15.86 2.02
C MET A 181 2.07 -17.31 2.48
N SER A 182 1.76 -18.22 1.55
CA SER A 182 1.61 -19.66 1.82
C SER A 182 2.80 -20.30 2.55
N GLY A 183 4.01 -19.80 2.31
CA GLY A 183 5.23 -20.22 3.03
C GLY A 183 5.42 -19.61 4.43
N GLY A 184 4.47 -18.83 4.93
CA GLY A 184 4.51 -18.20 6.26
C GLY A 184 5.25 -16.85 6.33
N ALA A 185 6.04 -16.50 5.31
CA ALA A 185 6.72 -15.21 5.22
C ALA A 185 5.73 -14.07 4.93
N LEU A 186 6.03 -12.86 5.41
CA LEU A 186 5.28 -11.66 5.04
C LEU A 186 5.70 -11.17 3.66
N ALA A 187 4.73 -10.78 2.84
CA ALA A 187 4.98 -10.12 1.58
C ALA A 187 5.63 -8.74 1.83
N PRO A 188 6.55 -8.30 0.97
CA PRO A 188 7.16 -6.98 1.09
C PRO A 188 6.10 -5.88 0.93
N VAL A 189 6.16 -4.88 1.79
CA VAL A 189 5.29 -3.69 1.73
C VAL A 189 5.75 -2.82 0.57
N ARG A 190 4.79 -2.30 -0.22
CA ARG A 190 5.14 -1.29 -1.24
C ARG A 190 5.46 0.04 -0.54
N PRO A 191 6.65 0.62 -0.78
CA PRO A 191 6.98 1.90 -0.18
C PRO A 191 6.08 2.98 -0.79
N TYR A 192 5.54 3.83 0.08
CA TYR A 192 4.87 5.06 -0.32
C TYR A 192 5.66 6.27 0.13
N GLY A 193 5.78 7.25 -0.77
CA GLY A 193 6.31 8.55 -0.40
C GLY A 193 5.37 9.31 0.55
N PRO A 194 5.87 10.39 1.14
CA PRO A 194 5.12 11.20 2.08
C PRO A 194 3.90 11.82 1.41
N GLY A 195 2.84 11.95 2.18
CA GLY A 195 1.58 12.44 1.68
C GLY A 195 0.80 13.23 2.71
N SER A 196 0.31 14.42 2.33
CA SER A 196 -0.18 15.43 3.27
C SER A 196 -1.65 15.83 3.12
N ASN A 197 -2.41 15.29 2.17
CA ASN A 197 -3.75 15.83 1.85
C ASN A 197 -4.82 14.78 2.03
N GLY A 198 -5.86 15.06 2.82
CA GLY A 198 -7.06 14.23 2.86
C GLY A 198 -8.15 14.80 3.74
N ASN A 199 -9.31 14.15 3.71
CA ASN A 199 -10.49 14.57 4.46
C ASN A 199 -10.58 13.85 5.80
N PHE A 200 -11.13 14.56 6.79
CA PHE A 200 -11.53 13.96 8.05
C PHE A 200 -13.04 13.69 8.04
N CYS A 201 -13.45 12.65 8.76
CA CYS A 201 -14.83 12.31 9.00
C CYS A 201 -15.08 12.25 10.50
N ARG A 202 -16.19 12.82 10.97
CA ARG A 202 -16.67 12.66 12.35
C ARG A 202 -17.66 11.51 12.41
N LEU A 203 -17.37 10.51 13.24
CA LEU A 203 -18.24 9.37 13.48
C LEU A 203 -18.88 9.46 14.86
N SER A 204 -20.20 9.63 14.91
CA SER A 204 -21.00 9.38 16.12
C SER A 204 -21.03 7.88 16.43
N PHE A 205 -21.37 7.54 17.68
CA PHE A 205 -21.55 6.13 18.08
C PHE A 205 -22.53 5.40 17.15
N GLY A 206 -22.14 4.21 16.71
CA GLY A 206 -22.93 3.38 15.79
C GLY A 206 -22.82 3.80 14.32
N ASN A 207 -22.24 4.95 13.99
CA ASN A 207 -21.98 5.34 12.61
C ASN A 207 -20.67 4.73 12.09
N SER A 208 -20.62 4.56 10.78
CA SER A 208 -19.47 4.02 10.07
C SER A 208 -19.23 4.71 8.73
N VAL A 209 -18.03 4.52 8.18
CA VAL A 209 -17.67 4.93 6.82
C VAL A 209 -17.03 3.75 6.09
N GLU A 210 -17.45 3.55 4.84
CA GLU A 210 -16.84 2.57 3.93
C GLU A 210 -15.69 3.22 3.16
N VAL A 211 -14.58 2.51 3.08
CA VAL A 211 -13.32 2.92 2.47
C VAL A 211 -12.91 1.84 1.47
N PRO A 212 -12.86 2.15 0.16
CA PRO A 212 -12.34 1.23 -0.84
C PRO A 212 -10.80 1.26 -0.85
N LEU A 213 -10.17 0.11 -0.61
CA LEU A 213 -8.71 -0.06 -0.70
C LEU A 213 -8.33 -0.96 -1.87
N GLU A 214 -7.69 -0.40 -2.89
CA GLU A 214 -7.12 -1.18 -3.98
C GLU A 214 -5.86 -1.92 -3.47
N MET A 215 -5.93 -3.22 -3.20
CA MET A 215 -4.83 -3.96 -2.56
C MET A 215 -3.51 -3.91 -3.35
N ALA A 216 -3.60 -3.82 -4.68
CA ALA A 216 -2.45 -3.65 -5.58
C ALA A 216 -1.62 -2.37 -5.33
N ARG A 217 -2.18 -1.40 -4.59
CA ARG A 217 -1.45 -0.23 -4.10
C ARG A 217 -0.47 -0.63 -3.00
N TYR A 218 -0.91 -1.41 -2.03
CA TYR A 218 -0.15 -1.74 -0.83
C TYR A 218 0.79 -2.94 -0.99
N VAL A 219 0.42 -3.87 -1.86
CA VAL A 219 1.09 -5.18 -1.97
C VAL A 219 1.54 -5.42 -3.41
N HIS A 220 2.74 -5.95 -3.58
CA HIS A 220 3.18 -6.48 -4.87
C HIS A 220 2.30 -7.66 -5.32
N PRO A 221 2.22 -7.96 -6.63
CA PRO A 221 1.50 -9.13 -7.11
C PRO A 221 1.97 -10.38 -6.36
N LEU A 222 1.01 -11.11 -5.80
CA LEU A 222 1.25 -12.31 -5.01
C LEU A 222 1.26 -13.53 -5.92
N GLU A 223 2.15 -14.49 -5.69
CA GLU A 223 2.16 -15.76 -6.43
C GLU A 223 0.84 -16.54 -6.24
N PRO A 224 0.45 -17.41 -7.18
CA PRO A 224 -0.72 -18.27 -6.98
C PRO A 224 -0.62 -19.11 -5.71
N GLY A 225 -1.74 -19.23 -4.99
CA GLY A 225 -1.80 -19.92 -3.72
C GLY A 225 -2.80 -19.30 -2.75
N GLU A 226 -2.81 -19.84 -1.54
CA GLU A 226 -3.62 -19.35 -0.44
C GLU A 226 -2.75 -18.48 0.48
N HIS A 227 -3.22 -17.28 0.76
CA HIS A 227 -2.55 -16.26 1.55
C HIS A 227 -3.50 -15.76 2.63
N THR A 228 -2.97 -15.39 3.78
CA THR A 228 -3.75 -14.73 4.83
C THR A 228 -3.37 -13.27 4.88
N PHE A 229 -4.34 -12.36 4.93
CA PHE A 229 -4.06 -10.93 5.04
C PHE A 229 -4.87 -10.28 6.15
N TRP A 230 -4.37 -9.15 6.65
CA TRP A 230 -5.10 -8.26 7.55
C TRP A 230 -4.72 -6.81 7.23
N ILE A 231 -5.54 -5.89 7.71
CA ILE A 231 -5.40 -4.46 7.45
C ILE A 231 -5.11 -3.76 8.76
N GLU A 232 -4.10 -2.91 8.73
CA GLU A 232 -3.76 -1.97 9.77
C GLU A 232 -4.13 -0.55 9.33
N TYR A 233 -4.67 0.22 10.26
CA TYR A 233 -5.00 1.62 10.08
C TYR A 233 -4.45 2.44 11.24
N HIS A 234 -3.92 3.62 10.91
CA HIS A 234 -3.47 4.56 11.91
C HIS A 234 -3.96 5.98 11.56
N ASP A 235 -4.53 6.66 12.55
CA ASP A 235 -5.28 7.88 12.28
C ASP A 235 -4.43 9.10 11.98
N VAL A 236 -3.15 9.11 12.37
CA VAL A 236 -2.27 10.29 12.19
C VAL A 236 -1.00 9.99 11.40
N LEU A 237 -0.24 8.99 11.83
CA LEU A 237 1.03 8.57 11.24
C LEU A 237 0.84 7.68 10.00
N PRO A 238 1.76 7.78 9.03
CA PRO A 238 1.87 6.79 7.97
C PRO A 238 2.40 5.45 8.52
N LEU A 239 1.92 4.34 7.94
CA LEU A 239 2.29 2.94 8.16
C LEU A 239 2.96 2.30 6.93
N THR A 240 3.18 3.05 5.85
CA THR A 240 3.60 2.53 4.54
C THR A 240 5.10 2.34 4.34
N ASP A 241 5.89 2.53 5.39
CA ASP A 241 7.29 2.14 5.46
C ASP A 241 7.43 0.78 6.18
N ASP A 242 8.58 0.12 6.04
CA ASP A 242 8.96 -1.07 6.84
C ASP A 242 9.19 -0.71 8.33
N ARG A 243 8.54 0.36 8.80
CA ARG A 243 8.63 0.86 10.15
C ARG A 243 8.01 -0.15 11.10
N ASP A 244 8.69 -0.27 12.25
CA ASP A 244 8.17 -0.97 13.39
C ASP A 244 7.01 -0.16 13.99
N ASN A 245 5.81 -0.74 13.94
CA ASN A 245 4.61 -0.13 14.51
C ASN A 245 4.50 -0.35 16.03
N THR A 246 5.50 -0.99 16.66
CA THR A 246 5.55 -1.21 18.11
C THR A 246 5.42 0.11 18.87
N GLY A 247 4.57 0.12 19.90
CA GLY A 247 4.33 1.31 20.71
C GLY A 247 3.30 2.29 20.13
N LEU A 248 2.83 2.10 18.90
CA LEU A 248 1.75 2.90 18.31
C LEU A 248 0.36 2.34 18.63
N ILE A 249 -0.66 3.21 18.59
CA ILE A 249 -2.06 2.78 18.68
C ILE A 249 -2.58 2.52 17.26
N VAL A 250 -2.40 1.28 16.80
CA VAL A 250 -2.87 0.80 15.49
C VAL A 250 -4.20 0.06 15.64
N PHE A 251 -5.08 0.22 14.65
CA PHE A 251 -6.35 -0.49 14.54
C PHE A 251 -6.24 -1.60 13.49
N GLU A 252 -6.66 -2.81 13.84
CA GLU A 252 -6.46 -3.99 13.00
C GLU A 252 -7.77 -4.66 12.61
N SER A 253 -7.83 -5.19 11.38
CA SER A 253 -8.90 -6.10 10.95
C SER A 253 -8.70 -7.49 11.54
N LYS A 254 -9.76 -8.29 11.56
CA LYS A 254 -9.59 -9.74 11.62
C LYS A 254 -8.84 -10.23 10.37
N PRO A 255 -8.00 -11.28 10.48
CA PRO A 255 -7.40 -11.90 9.31
C PRO A 255 -8.45 -12.49 8.36
N ALA A 256 -8.18 -12.43 7.06
CA ALA A 256 -9.01 -13.00 6.00
C ALA A 256 -8.16 -13.82 5.02
N LEU A 257 -8.81 -14.76 4.34
CA LEU A 257 -8.18 -15.62 3.35
C LEU A 257 -8.25 -14.98 1.95
N LEU A 258 -7.14 -15.00 1.23
CA LEU A 258 -7.01 -14.58 -0.16
C LEU A 258 -6.43 -15.72 -0.99
N LYS A 259 -7.21 -16.19 -1.95
CA LYS A 259 -6.79 -17.20 -2.92
C LYS A 259 -6.45 -16.55 -4.25
N ILE A 260 -5.19 -16.64 -4.63
CA ILE A 260 -4.70 -16.18 -5.93
C ILE A 260 -4.66 -17.38 -6.87
N MET A 261 -5.47 -17.32 -7.92
CA MET A 261 -5.48 -18.33 -8.98
C MET A 261 -4.45 -17.99 -10.05
N PRO A 262 -3.83 -19.00 -10.68
CA PRO A 262 -2.98 -18.77 -11.82
C PRO A 262 -3.79 -18.23 -13.00
N ARG A 263 -3.20 -17.34 -13.81
CA ARG A 263 -3.83 -16.86 -15.03
C ARG A 263 -3.77 -17.91 -16.12
N ILE A 264 -4.92 -18.38 -16.57
CA ILE A 264 -4.98 -19.29 -17.72
C ILE A 264 -4.99 -18.46 -19.01
N ILE A 265 -3.95 -18.64 -19.83
CA ILE A 265 -3.80 -17.99 -21.14
C ILE A 265 -4.14 -19.03 -22.20
N LYS A 266 -5.16 -18.75 -23.02
CA LYS A 266 -5.56 -19.65 -24.12
C LYS A 266 -4.62 -19.43 -25.30
N GLU A 267 -3.78 -20.42 -25.59
CA GLU A 267 -2.93 -20.38 -26.77
C GLU A 267 -3.76 -20.79 -27.99
N GLY A 268 -4.14 -19.78 -28.78
CA GLY A 268 -4.93 -19.91 -30.00
C GLY A 268 -4.22 -19.31 -31.20
N ALA A 269 -4.99 -18.95 -32.24
CA ALA A 269 -4.46 -18.26 -33.41
C ALA A 269 -3.70 -16.96 -33.06
N ALA A 270 -4.16 -16.25 -32.03
CA ALA A 270 -3.53 -15.03 -31.52
C ALA A 270 -2.09 -15.25 -31.04
N GLY A 271 -1.81 -16.35 -30.34
CA GLY A 271 -0.45 -16.69 -29.90
C GLY A 271 0.48 -16.99 -31.10
N ARG A 272 -0.04 -17.65 -32.14
CA ARG A 272 0.73 -17.89 -33.38
C ARG A 272 1.05 -16.59 -34.12
N GLN A 273 0.11 -15.64 -34.16
CA GLN A 273 0.36 -14.31 -34.75
C GLN A 273 1.40 -13.50 -33.96
N ALA A 274 1.50 -13.73 -32.64
CA ALA A 274 2.52 -13.10 -31.81
C ALA A 274 3.94 -13.53 -32.24
N VAL A 275 4.14 -14.81 -32.61
CA VAL A 275 5.45 -15.29 -33.11
C VAL A 275 5.90 -14.53 -34.35
N ALA A 276 5.03 -14.39 -35.34
CA ALA A 276 5.34 -13.65 -36.57
C ALA A 276 5.60 -12.16 -36.30
N SER A 277 4.80 -11.54 -35.41
CA SER A 277 4.99 -10.14 -35.04
C SER A 277 6.28 -9.90 -34.25
N LEU A 278 6.66 -10.85 -33.39
CA LEU A 278 7.92 -10.82 -32.65
C LEU A 278 9.13 -10.92 -33.59
N ALA A 279 9.10 -11.83 -34.56
CA ALA A 279 10.16 -11.98 -35.55
C ALA A 279 10.38 -10.70 -36.39
N ALA A 280 9.29 -9.99 -36.68
CA ALA A 280 9.27 -8.76 -37.46
C ALA A 280 9.63 -7.48 -36.67
N LEU A 281 10.03 -7.57 -35.39
CA LEU A 281 10.47 -6.40 -34.63
C LEU A 281 11.77 -5.83 -35.21
N ASP A 282 11.75 -4.53 -35.51
CA ASP A 282 12.92 -3.78 -35.93
C ASP A 282 13.80 -3.43 -34.73
N GLU A 283 15.02 -3.98 -34.72
CA GLU A 283 15.99 -3.79 -33.64
C GLU A 283 16.65 -2.41 -33.65
N ALA A 284 16.63 -1.73 -34.81
CA ALA A 284 17.17 -0.38 -34.97
C ALA A 284 16.17 0.70 -34.51
N ALA A 285 14.87 0.37 -34.46
CA ALA A 285 13.84 1.29 -34.01
C ALA A 285 13.99 1.66 -32.53
N VAL A 286 13.60 2.89 -32.19
CA VAL A 286 13.54 3.37 -30.80
C VAL A 286 12.51 2.54 -30.03
N VAL A 287 12.93 2.00 -28.88
CA VAL A 287 12.04 1.21 -28.00
C VAL A 287 10.93 2.09 -27.46
N LYS A 288 9.69 1.64 -27.62
CA LYS A 288 8.49 2.36 -27.14
C LYS A 288 7.83 1.60 -26.00
N ILE A 289 7.51 2.30 -24.93
CA ILE A 289 6.80 1.75 -23.77
C ILE A 289 5.44 2.40 -23.66
N PHE A 290 4.40 1.58 -23.61
CA PHE A 290 3.04 2.05 -23.47
C PHE A 290 2.47 1.69 -22.10
N ARG A 291 1.91 2.67 -21.38
CA ARG A 291 1.30 2.46 -20.07
C ARG A 291 -0.18 2.80 -20.11
N GLY A 292 -1.03 1.80 -19.93
CA GLY A 292 -2.47 1.99 -19.85
C GLY A 292 -3.24 1.06 -20.78
N ASN A 293 -4.43 1.49 -21.20
CA ASN A 293 -5.26 0.74 -22.14
C ASN A 293 -4.88 1.13 -23.57
N TYR A 294 -4.39 0.18 -24.36
CA TYR A 294 -3.99 0.43 -25.74
C TYR A 294 -5.23 0.49 -26.64
N ALA A 295 -5.58 1.69 -27.09
CA ALA A 295 -6.80 2.01 -27.83
C ALA A 295 -6.52 3.08 -28.91
N GLU A 296 -7.54 3.48 -29.68
CA GLU A 296 -7.40 4.40 -30.82
C GLU A 296 -6.61 5.68 -30.51
N GLY A 297 -6.83 6.29 -29.33
CA GLY A 297 -6.08 7.47 -28.88
C GLY A 297 -4.57 7.27 -28.63
N SER A 298 -4.06 6.05 -28.82
CA SER A 298 -2.64 5.70 -28.68
C SER A 298 -1.98 5.20 -29.96
N TYR A 299 -2.73 5.14 -31.08
CA TYR A 299 -2.23 4.62 -32.34
C TYR A 299 -1.23 5.55 -33.04
N ASP A 300 -1.28 6.84 -32.72
CA ASP A 300 -0.27 7.84 -33.08
C ASP A 300 1.12 7.51 -32.51
N PHE A 301 1.16 7.02 -31.27
CA PHE A 301 2.40 6.66 -30.59
C PHE A 301 2.96 5.35 -31.10
N LEU A 302 2.08 4.37 -31.31
CA LEU A 302 2.47 3.04 -31.73
C LEU A 302 1.36 2.51 -32.64
N PRO A 303 1.55 2.47 -33.97
CA PRO A 303 0.49 2.09 -34.90
C PRO A 303 0.02 0.65 -34.69
N PRO A 304 -1.29 0.36 -34.75
CA PRO A 304 -1.85 -0.96 -34.44
C PRO A 304 -1.37 -2.07 -35.39
N ASP A 305 -0.99 -1.72 -36.61
CA ASP A 305 -0.53 -2.66 -37.64
C ASP A 305 1.00 -2.84 -37.64
N SER A 306 1.72 -2.03 -36.86
CA SER A 306 3.15 -2.24 -36.64
C SER A 306 3.39 -3.55 -35.86
N PRO A 307 4.55 -4.21 -36.02
CA PRO A 307 4.88 -5.41 -35.24
C PRO A 307 4.66 -5.26 -33.72
N PRO A 308 5.17 -4.21 -33.03
CA PRO A 308 4.88 -4.03 -31.61
C PRO A 308 3.40 -3.71 -31.33
N GLY A 309 2.70 -3.00 -32.23
CA GLY A 309 1.28 -2.67 -32.08
C GLY A 309 0.39 -3.90 -32.14
N ARG A 310 0.69 -4.83 -33.05
CA ARG A 310 0.01 -6.13 -33.12
C ARG A 310 0.20 -6.95 -31.85
N LEU A 311 1.41 -6.94 -31.27
CA LEU A 311 1.68 -7.59 -29.99
C LEU A 311 0.88 -6.95 -28.84
N LEU A 312 0.80 -5.61 -28.79
CA LEU A 312 -0.03 -4.90 -27.80
C LEU A 312 -1.54 -5.20 -27.96
N ARG A 313 -2.06 -5.22 -29.20
CA ARG A 313 -3.46 -5.63 -29.47
C ARG A 313 -3.73 -7.07 -29.07
N THR A 314 -2.73 -7.94 -29.25
CA THR A 314 -2.84 -9.35 -28.85
C THR A 314 -2.95 -9.47 -27.33
N GLY A 315 -2.24 -8.64 -26.56
CA GLY A 315 -2.35 -8.57 -25.11
C GLY A 315 -1.81 -9.83 -24.41
N TRP A 316 -2.53 -10.30 -23.38
CA TRP A 316 -2.14 -11.49 -22.59
C TRP A 316 -1.79 -12.74 -23.42
N PRO A 317 -2.55 -13.09 -24.48
CA PRO A 317 -2.18 -14.16 -25.41
C PRO A 317 -0.78 -14.09 -26.02
N ALA A 318 -0.12 -12.93 -26.09
CA ALA A 318 1.25 -12.80 -26.60
C ALA A 318 2.31 -13.09 -25.52
N VAL A 319 1.95 -13.02 -24.22
CA VAL A 319 2.89 -13.12 -23.10
C VAL A 319 3.69 -14.44 -23.11
N PRO A 320 3.09 -15.63 -23.30
CA PRO A 320 3.86 -16.88 -23.35
C PRO A 320 4.95 -16.87 -24.42
N THR A 321 4.63 -16.39 -25.62
CA THR A 321 5.58 -16.27 -26.74
C THR A 321 6.72 -15.30 -26.41
N LEU A 322 6.40 -14.14 -25.84
CA LEU A 322 7.40 -13.15 -25.43
C LEU A 322 8.33 -13.69 -24.34
N VAL A 323 7.78 -14.41 -23.36
CA VAL A 323 8.57 -15.02 -22.28
C VAL A 323 9.43 -16.19 -22.78
N GLU A 324 8.95 -17.01 -23.71
CA GLU A 324 9.77 -18.07 -24.32
C GLU A 324 10.95 -17.48 -25.08
N ALA A 325 10.74 -16.40 -25.82
CA ALA A 325 11.79 -15.75 -26.59
C ALA A 325 12.94 -15.20 -25.71
N LEU A 326 12.68 -14.86 -24.44
CA LEU A 326 13.71 -14.45 -23.49
C LEU A 326 14.72 -15.56 -23.14
N ARG A 327 14.42 -16.83 -23.46
CA ARG A 327 15.32 -17.97 -23.22
C ARG A 327 16.39 -18.13 -24.29
N ALA A 328 16.23 -17.50 -25.45
CA ALA A 328 17.20 -17.60 -26.53
C ALA A 328 18.54 -16.98 -26.11
N GLU A 329 19.60 -17.80 -26.09
CA GLU A 329 20.95 -17.39 -25.66
C GLU A 329 21.56 -16.35 -26.61
N ASP A 330 21.23 -16.44 -27.89
CA ASP A 330 21.67 -15.55 -28.97
C ASP A 330 20.80 -14.30 -29.14
N LEU A 331 19.84 -14.05 -28.23
CA LEU A 331 18.96 -12.91 -28.32
C LEU A 331 19.73 -11.58 -28.23
N VAL A 332 19.68 -10.81 -29.31
CA VAL A 332 20.34 -9.50 -29.40
C VAL A 332 19.80 -8.56 -28.30
N PRO A 333 20.66 -7.79 -27.60
CA PRO A 333 20.24 -6.94 -26.47
C PRO A 333 19.13 -5.94 -26.79
N ARG A 334 19.10 -5.39 -28.02
CA ARG A 334 18.03 -4.49 -28.48
C ARG A 334 16.68 -5.20 -28.64
N ARG A 335 16.67 -6.41 -29.22
CA ARG A 335 15.47 -7.24 -29.30
C ARG A 335 14.95 -7.63 -27.91
N ARG A 336 15.86 -7.98 -26.98
CA ARG A 336 15.51 -8.22 -25.58
C ARG A 336 14.87 -7.00 -24.92
N ALA A 337 15.39 -5.79 -25.17
CA ALA A 337 14.80 -4.56 -24.65
C ALA A 337 13.35 -4.34 -25.15
N TRP A 338 13.08 -4.58 -26.43
CA TRP A 338 11.72 -4.55 -26.99
C TRP A 338 10.78 -5.55 -26.31
N ILE A 339 11.23 -6.80 -26.11
CA ILE A 339 10.44 -7.84 -25.45
C ILE A 339 10.09 -7.43 -24.02
N LEU A 340 11.06 -6.95 -23.25
CA LEU A 340 10.84 -6.48 -21.87
C LEU A 340 9.90 -5.27 -21.82
N ALA A 341 10.04 -4.32 -22.76
CA ALA A 341 9.14 -3.18 -22.89
C ALA A 341 7.69 -3.61 -23.20
N LEU A 342 7.50 -4.57 -24.10
CA LEU A 342 6.19 -5.10 -24.47
C LEU A 342 5.55 -5.90 -23.33
N LEU A 343 6.33 -6.73 -22.62
CA LEU A 343 5.86 -7.46 -21.44
C LEU A 343 5.34 -6.51 -20.36
N TYR A 344 6.08 -5.44 -20.06
CA TYR A 344 5.61 -4.41 -19.15
C TYR A 344 4.38 -3.67 -19.70
N SER A 345 4.36 -3.34 -20.99
CA SER A 345 3.24 -2.61 -21.60
C SER A 345 1.94 -3.42 -21.60
N ILE A 346 2.01 -4.74 -21.76
CA ILE A 346 0.86 -5.66 -21.78
C ILE A 346 0.35 -5.93 -20.36
N THR A 347 1.24 -6.12 -19.40
CA THR A 347 0.89 -6.67 -18.07
C THR A 347 0.95 -5.64 -16.95
N GLY A 348 1.62 -4.52 -17.17
CA GLY A 348 2.00 -3.55 -16.15
C GLY A 348 3.08 -4.03 -15.17
N LEU A 349 3.61 -5.24 -15.30
CA LEU A 349 4.52 -5.84 -14.32
C LEU A 349 5.99 -5.62 -14.65
N ALA A 350 6.83 -5.57 -13.61
CA ALA A 350 8.28 -5.43 -13.70
C ALA A 350 8.68 -4.32 -14.70
N ASP A 351 8.51 -3.05 -14.29
CA ASP A 351 8.85 -1.89 -15.11
C ASP A 351 10.37 -1.85 -15.39
N PRO A 352 10.82 -2.14 -16.63
CA PRO A 352 12.23 -2.24 -16.96
C PRO A 352 12.96 -0.89 -16.87
N ARG A 353 12.24 0.24 -16.84
CA ARG A 353 12.84 1.58 -16.68
C ARG A 353 13.36 1.83 -15.27
N ARG A 354 12.89 1.08 -14.27
CA ARG A 354 13.34 1.22 -12.88
C ARG A 354 14.73 0.64 -12.64
N VAL A 355 15.30 -0.05 -13.62
CA VAL A 355 16.62 -0.66 -13.52
C VAL A 355 17.52 -0.10 -14.61
N GLN A 356 18.46 0.75 -14.21
CA GLN A 356 19.41 1.38 -15.13
C GLN A 356 20.18 0.32 -15.94
N GLY A 357 20.29 0.53 -17.25
CA GLY A 357 20.97 -0.36 -18.19
C GLY A 357 20.13 -1.56 -18.67
N VAL A 358 18.88 -1.72 -18.20
CA VAL A 358 17.99 -2.75 -18.78
C VAL A 358 17.42 -2.30 -20.13
N LEU A 359 17.14 -1.01 -20.28
CA LEU A 359 16.67 -0.43 -21.54
C LEU A 359 17.70 0.55 -22.10
N PRO A 360 17.74 0.72 -23.43
CA PRO A 360 18.34 1.89 -24.05
C PRO A 360 17.43 3.11 -23.90
N ASP A 361 17.86 4.26 -24.42
CA ASP A 361 16.96 5.41 -24.61
C ASP A 361 15.66 4.96 -25.29
N CYS A 362 14.55 5.32 -24.65
CA CYS A 362 13.21 4.88 -25.02
C CYS A 362 12.22 6.03 -24.94
N GLU A 363 11.15 5.92 -25.73
CA GLU A 363 9.98 6.79 -25.64
C GLU A 363 8.91 6.10 -24.80
N ASP A 364 8.18 6.87 -23.99
CA ASP A 364 7.05 6.34 -23.24
C ASP A 364 5.81 7.21 -23.37
N LYS A 365 4.65 6.56 -23.47
CA LYS A 365 3.33 7.22 -23.43
C LYS A 365 2.53 6.65 -22.28
N TRP A 366 1.93 7.55 -21.51
CA TRP A 366 0.99 7.22 -20.45
C TRP A 366 -0.41 7.61 -20.88
N VAL A 367 -1.34 6.65 -20.80
CA VAL A 367 -2.77 6.85 -21.02
C VAL A 367 -3.49 6.36 -19.77
N GLN A 368 -4.41 7.18 -19.27
CA GLN A 368 -5.20 6.80 -18.10
C GLN A 368 -6.00 5.53 -18.43
N GLY A 369 -5.78 4.47 -17.65
CA GLY A 369 -6.39 3.16 -17.85
C GLY A 369 -6.34 2.33 -16.57
N HIS A 370 -7.00 1.17 -16.59
CA HIS A 370 -7.11 0.29 -15.42
C HIS A 370 -5.72 -0.10 -14.87
N TRP A 371 -4.79 -0.40 -15.77
CA TRP A 371 -3.40 -0.77 -15.44
C TRP A 371 -2.54 0.40 -14.96
N ALA A 372 -2.85 1.62 -15.38
CA ALA A 372 -2.15 2.82 -14.91
C ALA A 372 -2.36 3.03 -13.41
N ARG A 373 -3.50 2.60 -12.84
CA ARG A 373 -3.78 2.74 -11.39
C ARG A 373 -2.97 1.78 -10.52
N GLN A 374 -2.70 0.56 -10.98
CA GLN A 374 -2.02 -0.47 -10.19
C GLN A 374 -0.50 -0.26 -10.08
N ASN A 375 0.10 0.49 -11.02
CA ASN A 375 1.56 0.70 -11.10
C ASN A 375 1.98 2.17 -11.06
N ALA A 376 1.07 3.10 -10.75
CA ALA A 376 1.39 4.50 -10.52
C ALA A 376 2.15 4.69 -9.20
N GLY A 377 3.42 4.28 -9.17
CA GLY A 377 4.37 4.87 -8.25
C GLY A 377 4.59 6.32 -8.65
N MET A 378 4.01 7.25 -7.88
CA MET A 378 4.40 8.66 -7.65
C MET A 378 4.96 9.52 -8.81
N GLY A 379 4.55 9.31 -10.06
CA GLY A 379 4.94 10.18 -11.17
C GLY A 379 3.73 10.76 -11.87
N TRP A 380 3.24 11.91 -11.42
CA TRP A 380 2.32 12.73 -12.21
C TRP A 380 3.12 13.39 -13.35
N SER A 381 3.45 12.63 -14.39
CA SER A 381 3.88 13.21 -15.67
C SER A 381 2.67 13.22 -16.60
N MET A 382 1.91 14.31 -16.60
CA MET A 382 0.83 14.56 -17.57
C MET A 382 1.35 15.04 -18.94
N GLY A 383 2.64 14.94 -19.21
CA GLY A 383 3.23 15.13 -20.53
C GLY A 383 3.85 13.84 -21.06
N SER A 384 3.85 13.68 -22.38
CA SER A 384 4.81 12.80 -23.06
C SER A 384 6.21 13.22 -22.61
N GLY A 385 6.84 12.45 -21.73
CA GLY A 385 8.21 12.71 -21.30
C GLY A 385 9.09 12.60 -22.54
N LYS A 386 9.82 13.66 -22.89
CA LYS A 386 10.84 13.59 -23.95
C LYS A 386 11.98 12.70 -23.45
N GLY A 387 11.85 11.39 -23.66
CA GLY A 387 12.85 10.35 -23.44
C GLY A 387 13.26 10.16 -21.97
N THR A 388 13.13 8.94 -21.46
CA THR A 388 13.89 8.57 -20.27
C THR A 388 15.29 8.20 -20.75
N ARG A 389 16.33 8.97 -20.37
CA ARG A 389 17.73 8.63 -20.68
C ARG A 389 18.11 7.39 -19.88
N ALA A 390 18.02 6.22 -20.51
CA ALA A 390 18.26 4.94 -19.84
C ALA A 390 19.73 4.49 -19.94
N GLY A 391 20.53 5.20 -20.74
CA GLY A 391 21.96 4.92 -20.93
C GLY A 391 22.21 3.73 -21.85
N GLU A 392 23.46 3.25 -21.86
CA GLU A 392 23.85 2.06 -22.62
C GLU A 392 23.26 0.78 -22.00
N ILE A 393 22.87 -0.16 -22.86
CA ILE A 393 22.35 -1.46 -22.41
C ILE A 393 23.47 -2.24 -21.73
N GLN A 394 23.20 -2.72 -20.52
CA GLN A 394 24.06 -3.65 -19.79
C GLN A 394 23.47 -5.06 -19.88
N VAL A 395 24.08 -5.90 -20.71
CA VAL A 395 23.56 -7.24 -21.07
C VAL A 395 23.29 -8.11 -19.83
N GLU A 396 24.20 -8.13 -18.86
CA GLU A 396 24.04 -8.90 -17.62
C GLU A 396 22.83 -8.45 -16.81
N ARG A 397 22.58 -7.14 -16.71
CA ARG A 397 21.41 -6.60 -16.00
C ARG A 397 20.11 -6.97 -16.73
N GLN A 398 20.11 -6.92 -18.06
CA GLN A 398 18.95 -7.37 -18.84
C GLN A 398 18.65 -8.86 -18.63
N ILE A 399 19.68 -9.72 -18.64
CA ILE A 399 19.52 -11.17 -18.41
C ILE A 399 18.95 -11.40 -17.01
N LYS A 400 19.54 -10.77 -15.98
CA LYS A 400 19.05 -10.85 -14.60
C LYS A 400 17.60 -10.38 -14.48
N PHE A 401 17.24 -9.31 -15.18
CA PHE A 401 15.87 -8.79 -15.21
C PHE A 401 14.90 -9.75 -15.92
N ALA A 402 15.30 -10.30 -17.08
CA ALA A 402 14.52 -11.28 -17.84
C ALA A 402 14.24 -12.56 -17.04
N ALA A 403 15.18 -13.00 -16.19
CA ALA A 403 15.00 -14.17 -15.34
C ALA A 403 13.77 -14.07 -14.40
N GLN A 404 13.34 -12.87 -14.02
CA GLN A 404 12.11 -12.67 -13.23
C GLN A 404 10.86 -13.19 -13.97
N TRP A 405 10.79 -12.97 -15.28
CA TRP A 405 9.66 -13.41 -16.11
C TRP A 405 9.63 -14.93 -16.26
N LEU A 406 10.80 -15.54 -16.42
CA LEU A 406 10.95 -16.99 -16.49
C LEU A 406 10.53 -17.64 -15.16
N LYS A 407 10.96 -17.06 -14.04
CA LYS A 407 10.55 -17.50 -12.70
C LYS A 407 9.03 -17.50 -12.53
N TRP A 408 8.33 -16.44 -12.95
CA TRP A 408 6.86 -16.39 -12.85
C TRP A 408 6.17 -17.48 -13.69
N ARG A 409 6.72 -17.80 -14.86
CA ARG A 409 6.21 -18.92 -15.66
C ARG A 409 6.41 -20.25 -14.94
N GLU A 410 7.59 -20.48 -14.35
CA GLU A 410 7.92 -21.70 -13.60
C GLU A 410 7.06 -21.88 -12.35
N GLN A 411 6.80 -20.78 -11.64
CA GLN A 411 5.87 -20.72 -10.50
C GLN A 411 4.39 -20.83 -10.90
N ARG A 412 4.11 -21.05 -12.18
CA ARG A 412 2.76 -21.18 -12.75
C ARG A 412 1.88 -19.95 -12.47
N CYS A 413 2.47 -18.77 -12.33
CA CYS A 413 1.72 -17.51 -12.23
C CYS A 413 0.75 -17.33 -13.42
N PHE A 414 1.16 -17.84 -14.58
CA PHE A 414 0.31 -18.03 -15.73
C PHE A 414 0.57 -19.39 -16.38
N VAL A 415 -0.46 -19.96 -17.00
CA VAL A 415 -0.40 -21.27 -17.66
C VAL A 415 -0.94 -21.12 -19.07
N ALA A 416 -0.11 -21.51 -20.04
CA ALA A 416 -0.52 -21.72 -21.41
C ALA A 416 -1.44 -22.96 -21.48
N SER A 417 -2.67 -22.77 -21.93
CA SER A 417 -3.61 -23.87 -22.18
C SER A 417 -3.74 -24.09 -23.68
N ASN A 418 -3.27 -25.26 -24.14
CA ASN A 418 -3.52 -25.73 -25.49
C ASN A 418 -4.95 -26.26 -25.56
N SER A 419 -5.86 -25.46 -26.14
CA SER A 419 -7.28 -25.82 -26.30
C SER A 419 -7.52 -27.14 -27.04
N ALA A 420 -6.53 -27.66 -27.77
CA ALA A 420 -6.61 -28.92 -28.49
C ALA A 420 -6.73 -30.18 -27.58
N ALA A 421 -6.33 -30.11 -26.30
CA ALA A 421 -6.38 -31.27 -25.40
C ALA A 421 -7.71 -31.43 -24.63
N ALA A 422 -8.59 -30.42 -24.62
CA ALA A 422 -9.83 -30.45 -23.85
C ALA A 422 -11.02 -31.16 -24.56
N GLY A 423 -10.82 -31.65 -25.79
CA GLY A 423 -11.85 -32.35 -26.58
C GLY A 423 -11.94 -33.86 -26.33
N ALA A 424 -10.99 -34.45 -25.60
CA ALA A 424 -11.05 -35.86 -25.18
C ALA A 424 -11.65 -35.96 -23.79
N GLY A 425 -12.95 -35.63 -23.67
CA GLY A 425 -13.71 -36.05 -22.49
C GLY A 425 -13.63 -37.58 -22.35
N PRO A 426 -13.62 -38.13 -21.12
CA PRO A 426 -13.70 -39.58 -20.94
C PRO A 426 -14.95 -40.06 -21.67
N LYS A 427 -14.78 -40.89 -22.71
CA LYS A 427 -15.90 -41.66 -23.26
C LYS A 427 -16.49 -42.39 -22.07
N ALA A 428 -17.71 -42.03 -21.69
CA ALA A 428 -18.51 -42.78 -20.74
C ALA A 428 -18.43 -44.24 -21.18
N GLY A 429 -17.81 -45.08 -20.34
CA GLY A 429 -17.75 -46.50 -20.56
C GLY A 429 -19.17 -47.00 -20.69
N ALA A 430 -19.46 -47.58 -21.86
CA ALA A 430 -20.70 -48.23 -22.17
C ALA A 430 -21.00 -49.33 -21.14
N ASP A 431 -22.26 -49.37 -20.73
CA ASP A 431 -23.07 -50.56 -20.45
C ASP A 431 -22.33 -51.77 -19.84
N ALA A 432 -22.40 -51.89 -18.52
CA ALA A 432 -22.37 -53.21 -17.87
C ALA A 432 -23.77 -53.84 -18.02
N PRO A 433 -23.90 -55.07 -18.53
CA PRO A 433 -25.19 -55.72 -18.66
C PRO A 433 -25.74 -56.10 -17.29
N VAL A 434 -27.00 -55.74 -17.04
CA VAL A 434 -27.81 -56.31 -15.98
C VAL A 434 -28.08 -57.77 -16.36
N GLY A 435 -27.47 -58.70 -15.62
CA GLY A 435 -27.78 -60.13 -15.65
C GLY A 435 -28.72 -60.51 -14.48
N PRO A 436 -29.53 -61.57 -14.66
CA PRO A 436 -30.80 -61.83 -13.95
C PRO A 436 -30.69 -62.14 -12.45
#